data_AF-A0A1M4VIM8-F1
#
_entry.id   AF-A0A1M4VIM8-F1
#
_cell.length_a   1.000
_cell.length_b   1.000
_cell.length_c   1.000
_cell.angle_alpha   90.00
_cell.angle_beta   90.00
_cell.angle_gamma   90.00
#
_symmetry.space_group_name_H-M   'P 1'
#
loop_
_entity.id
_entity.type
_entity.pdbx_description
1 polymer ?
#
loop_
_entity_poly.entity_id
_entity_poly.type
_entity_poly.pdbx_seq_one_letter_code
_entity_poly.pdbx_strand_id
1 'polypeptide(L)'
;MVKNKKLFFIVSLILSFSLIFSGCGAKNSESYDMATEDMAPTEQWREMDNNKNEESKGKYGATEPEKIITTISISMQTKEFVDTTNKLTAIIEKHKGYVENSNIFHNNYYNSTRPKYSEYTIRIPKENLNQFVIDLKEIGNIISENTSKVDITKQYKDTESRLKVLEIKEGRILDLLKKAEKMEDIIALEDQLSNIIYEKENLTANIIDMDDKVDYSTVQFQLEEVAKLIPSENIKTPFWTKIRNAFKNSMYFFTDNIENLIISFIYFLPYGLIIGVLVYLVWRFIKKKRNNIPKE
;
A
#
# COMPACT_ATOMS: atom_id res chain seq x y z
N MET A 1 -71.46 -2.34 -0.72
CA MET A 1 -70.46 -1.51 -1.43
C MET A 1 -69.40 -0.82 -0.52
N VAL A 2 -69.33 -1.10 0.80
CA VAL A 2 -68.42 -0.39 1.73
C VAL A 2 -67.12 -1.15 2.05
N LYS A 3 -67.03 -2.46 1.76
CA LYS A 3 -65.89 -3.30 2.18
C LYS A 3 -64.61 -3.09 1.34
N ASN A 4 -64.74 -2.69 0.08
CA ASN A 4 -63.59 -2.49 -0.82
C ASN A 4 -62.92 -1.12 -0.64
N LYS A 5 -63.63 -0.11 -0.11
CA LYS A 5 -63.08 1.23 0.14
C LYS A 5 -62.06 1.24 1.29
N LYS A 6 -62.25 0.41 2.32
CA LYS A 6 -61.29 0.26 3.43
C LYS A 6 -60.02 -0.48 3.01
N LEU A 7 -60.14 -1.47 2.13
CA LEU A 7 -58.98 -2.19 1.57
C LEU A 7 -58.13 -1.27 0.69
N PHE A 8 -58.77 -0.43 -0.13
CA PHE A 8 -58.08 0.56 -0.98
C PHE A 8 -57.36 1.64 -0.16
N PHE A 9 -57.97 2.10 0.93
CA PHE A 9 -57.34 3.07 1.84
C PHE A 9 -56.13 2.49 2.59
N ILE A 10 -56.20 1.23 3.02
CA ILE A 10 -55.08 0.57 3.72
C ILE A 10 -53.91 0.30 2.75
N VAL A 11 -54.20 -0.12 1.51
CA VAL A 11 -53.16 -0.30 0.47
C VAL A 11 -52.54 1.05 0.09
N SER A 12 -53.34 2.11 -0.02
CA SER A 12 -52.84 3.47 -0.29
C SER A 12 -51.99 4.04 0.85
N LEU A 13 -52.30 3.68 2.11
CA LEU A 13 -51.53 4.12 3.29
C LEU A 13 -50.20 3.37 3.44
N ILE A 14 -50.15 2.11 2.99
CA ILE A 14 -48.91 1.31 2.98
C ILE A 14 -48.00 1.71 1.81
N LEU A 15 -48.58 2.12 0.67
CA LEU A 15 -47.82 2.64 -0.48
C LEU A 15 -47.21 4.03 -0.19
N SER A 16 -47.89 4.88 0.57
CA SER A 16 -47.39 6.20 0.95
C SER A 16 -46.36 6.16 2.08
N PHE A 17 -46.40 5.15 2.95
CA PHE A 17 -45.39 4.98 4.00
C PHE A 17 -44.03 4.46 3.48
N SER A 18 -43.98 3.90 2.27
CA SER A 18 -42.74 3.41 1.64
C SER A 18 -41.90 4.49 0.93
N LEU A 19 -42.40 5.73 0.84
CA LEU A 19 -41.74 6.83 0.12
C LEU A 19 -40.96 7.81 1.03
N ILE A 20 -40.85 7.55 2.34
CA ILE A 20 -40.22 8.49 3.30
C ILE A 20 -38.87 7.99 3.85
N PHE A 21 -38.43 6.76 3.55
CA PHE A 21 -37.06 6.33 3.88
C PHE A 21 -36.09 6.63 2.72
N SER A 22 -35.85 7.91 2.48
CA SER A 22 -34.67 8.41 1.76
C SER A 22 -34.17 9.66 2.47
N GLY A 23 -33.74 9.47 3.72
CA GLY A 23 -33.03 10.46 4.50
C GLY A 23 -31.59 10.57 4.00
N CYS A 24 -31.35 11.55 3.14
CA CYS A 24 -30.03 11.95 2.69
C CYS A 24 -29.32 12.70 3.84
N GLY A 25 -28.24 12.12 4.38
CA GLY A 25 -27.36 12.79 5.33
C GLY A 25 -26.27 13.57 4.59
N ALA A 26 -26.53 14.83 4.24
CA ALA A 26 -25.51 15.74 3.72
C ALA A 26 -24.83 16.47 4.89
N LYS A 27 -23.55 16.18 5.14
CA LYS A 27 -22.69 16.97 6.03
C LYS A 27 -22.19 18.21 5.28
N ASN A 28 -22.48 19.38 5.82
CA ASN A 28 -21.86 20.64 5.43
C ASN A 28 -20.36 20.59 5.76
N SER A 29 -19.52 20.84 4.77
CA SER A 29 -18.13 21.26 4.96
C SER A 29 -18.07 22.75 4.69
N GLU A 30 -17.80 23.53 5.74
CA GLU A 30 -17.54 24.96 5.66
C GLU A 30 -16.34 25.23 4.75
N SER A 31 -16.57 26.07 3.74
CA SER A 31 -15.54 26.63 2.89
C SER A 31 -14.92 27.81 3.64
N TYR A 32 -13.67 27.66 4.08
CA TYR A 32 -12.85 28.80 4.46
C TYR A 32 -12.39 29.51 3.19
N ASP A 33 -13.04 30.64 2.88
CA ASP A 33 -12.54 31.63 1.92
C ASP A 33 -11.26 32.25 2.50
N MET A 34 -10.12 31.88 1.93
CA MET A 34 -8.87 32.62 2.12
C MET A 34 -8.80 33.68 1.02
N ALA A 35 -9.12 34.91 1.39
CA ALA A 35 -8.89 36.09 0.57
C ALA A 35 -7.39 36.18 0.25
N THR A 36 -7.07 36.22 -1.04
CA THR A 36 -5.76 36.63 -1.54
C THR A 36 -5.65 38.14 -1.38
N GLU A 37 -4.91 38.58 -0.36
CA GLU A 37 -4.44 39.97 -0.27
C GLU A 37 -3.12 40.09 -1.04
N ASP A 38 -3.13 41.02 -2.00
CA ASP A 38 -1.99 41.46 -2.80
C ASP A 38 -0.84 41.93 -1.90
N MET A 39 0.29 41.22 -1.98
CA MET A 39 1.58 41.74 -1.50
C MET A 39 2.37 42.26 -2.70
N ALA A 40 2.44 43.58 -2.81
CA ALA A 40 3.36 44.29 -3.70
C ALA A 40 4.83 43.91 -3.39
N PRO A 41 5.70 43.72 -4.39
CA PRO A 41 7.11 43.49 -4.13
C PRO A 41 7.79 44.81 -3.75
N THR A 42 8.35 44.86 -2.54
CA THR A 42 9.28 45.91 -2.12
C THR A 42 10.64 45.66 -2.79
N GLU A 43 10.95 46.41 -3.85
CA GLU A 43 12.31 46.47 -4.38
C GLU A 43 13.20 47.31 -3.45
N GLN A 44 14.10 46.65 -2.74
CA GLN A 44 15.24 47.33 -2.14
C GLN A 44 16.43 46.39 -1.97
N TRP A 45 17.22 46.20 -3.02
CA TRP A 45 18.63 45.82 -2.87
C TRP A 45 19.52 46.59 -3.85
N ARG A 46 20.44 47.33 -3.22
CA ARG A 46 21.59 48.08 -3.74
C ARG A 46 22.31 47.41 -4.92
N GLU A 47 22.53 48.20 -5.96
CA GLU A 47 23.69 48.10 -6.82
C GLU A 47 24.98 48.31 -5.99
N MET A 48 25.92 47.37 -6.06
CA MET A 48 27.34 47.69 -6.12
C MET A 48 28.18 46.49 -6.58
N ASP A 49 28.93 46.78 -7.63
CA ASP A 49 30.25 46.28 -7.99
C ASP A 49 30.37 45.09 -8.96
N ASN A 50 30.61 45.48 -10.21
CA ASN A 50 31.18 44.68 -11.28
C ASN A 50 32.71 44.71 -11.14
N ASN A 51 33.33 43.61 -10.72
CA ASN A 51 34.64 43.27 -11.27
C ASN A 51 35.02 41.79 -11.09
N LYS A 52 35.18 41.15 -12.26
CA LYS A 52 36.11 40.06 -12.59
C LYS A 52 36.42 39.05 -11.48
N ASN A 53 35.90 37.84 -11.66
CA ASN A 53 36.71 36.64 -11.49
C ASN A 53 36.26 35.57 -12.49
N GLU A 54 37.14 35.38 -13.47
CA GLU A 54 37.45 34.14 -14.16
C GLU A 54 36.36 33.06 -14.19
N GLU A 55 35.68 32.96 -15.33
CA GLU A 55 35.02 31.73 -15.74
C GLU A 55 36.08 30.62 -15.91
N SER A 56 36.47 29.99 -14.80
CA SER A 56 36.90 28.61 -14.86
C SER A 56 35.67 27.81 -15.27
N LYS A 57 35.54 27.54 -16.57
CA LYS A 57 34.66 26.47 -17.06
C LYS A 57 35.26 25.15 -16.59
N GLY A 58 35.09 24.87 -15.30
CA GLY A 58 35.23 23.54 -14.76
C GLY A 58 34.30 22.65 -15.56
N LYS A 59 34.89 21.80 -16.41
CA LYS A 59 34.24 20.58 -16.86
C LYS A 59 34.00 19.72 -15.62
N TYR A 60 32.96 20.04 -14.86
CA TYR A 60 32.30 19.08 -14.00
C TYR A 60 31.56 18.13 -14.95
N GLY A 61 32.30 17.21 -15.55
CA GLY A 61 31.70 15.94 -15.92
C GLY A 61 31.14 15.39 -14.63
N ALA A 62 29.82 15.35 -14.50
CA ALA A 62 29.17 14.68 -13.39
C ALA A 62 29.43 13.19 -13.57
N THR A 63 30.61 12.73 -13.15
CA THR A 63 30.90 11.31 -13.00
C THR A 63 29.93 10.82 -11.94
N GLU A 64 29.08 9.85 -12.27
CA GLU A 64 28.20 9.25 -11.27
C GLU A 64 29.04 8.79 -10.07
N PRO A 65 28.54 8.99 -8.84
CA PRO A 65 29.25 8.53 -7.66
C PRO A 65 29.58 7.04 -7.74
N GLU A 66 30.73 6.68 -7.19
CA GLU A 66 31.30 5.33 -7.32
C GLU A 66 30.50 4.27 -6.53
N LYS A 67 29.93 4.66 -5.38
CA LYS A 67 29.14 3.78 -4.51
C LYS A 67 27.74 4.38 -4.29
N ILE A 68 26.74 3.81 -4.98
CA ILE A 68 25.34 4.25 -4.89
C ILE A 68 24.48 3.08 -4.45
N ILE A 69 23.71 3.26 -3.38
CA ILE A 69 22.64 2.35 -2.99
C ILE A 69 21.37 2.79 -3.72
N THR A 70 20.75 1.87 -4.44
CA THR A 70 19.48 2.12 -5.13
C THR A 70 18.36 1.29 -4.49
N THR A 71 17.30 1.99 -4.06
CA THR A 71 16.10 1.39 -3.51
C THR A 71 14.90 1.82 -4.32
N ILE A 72 14.10 0.87 -4.80
CA ILE A 72 12.86 1.14 -5.53
C ILE A 72 11.69 0.60 -4.73
N SER A 73 10.71 1.46 -4.44
CA SER A 73 9.45 1.06 -3.80
C SER A 73 8.34 1.09 -4.85
N ILE A 74 7.70 -0.06 -5.07
CA ILE A 74 6.65 -0.24 -6.08
C ILE A 74 5.42 -0.82 -5.41
N SER A 75 4.28 -0.17 -5.61
CA SER A 75 2.98 -0.70 -5.20
C SER A 75 2.15 -1.00 -6.44
N MET A 76 1.65 -2.22 -6.53
CA MET A 76 0.94 -2.75 -7.70
C MET A 76 -0.41 -3.33 -7.29
N GLN A 77 -1.40 -3.13 -8.15
CA GLN A 77 -2.71 -3.77 -8.07
C GLN A 77 -2.87 -4.82 -9.16
N THR A 78 -3.47 -5.96 -8.79
CA THR A 78 -3.82 -7.03 -9.73
C THR A 78 -5.23 -7.57 -9.46
N LYS A 79 -5.84 -8.19 -10.47
CA LYS A 79 -7.07 -8.97 -10.31
C LYS A 79 -6.80 -10.46 -10.08
N GLU A 80 -5.65 -10.93 -10.54
CA GLU A 80 -5.28 -12.35 -10.56
C GLU A 80 -4.02 -12.53 -9.70
N PHE A 81 -4.21 -12.55 -8.38
CA PHE A 81 -3.09 -12.51 -7.43
C PHE A 81 -2.05 -13.63 -7.68
N VAL A 82 -2.50 -14.87 -7.83
CA VAL A 82 -1.63 -16.05 -7.98
C VAL A 82 -0.85 -16.02 -9.30
N ASP A 83 -1.49 -15.60 -10.39
CA ASP A 83 -0.82 -15.49 -11.69
C ASP A 83 0.25 -14.39 -11.69
N THR A 84 -0.08 -13.23 -11.11
CA THR A 84 0.89 -12.13 -10.96
C THR A 84 2.08 -12.52 -10.08
N THR A 85 1.86 -13.23 -8.97
CA THR A 85 2.98 -13.70 -8.13
C THR A 85 3.88 -14.70 -8.86
N ASN A 86 3.32 -15.60 -9.66
CA ASN A 86 4.12 -16.55 -10.45
C ASN A 86 4.94 -15.84 -11.53
N LYS A 87 4.34 -14.85 -12.22
CA LYS A 87 5.04 -14.01 -13.19
C LYS A 87 6.15 -13.18 -12.53
N LEU A 88 5.89 -12.63 -11.35
CA LEU A 88 6.89 -11.91 -10.56
C LEU A 88 8.10 -12.82 -10.29
N THR A 89 7.90 -14.04 -9.79
CA THR A 89 8.99 -14.99 -9.52
C THR A 89 9.80 -15.28 -10.79
N ALA A 90 9.14 -15.52 -11.93
CA ALA A 90 9.84 -15.76 -13.20
C ALA A 90 10.68 -14.55 -13.66
N ILE A 91 10.19 -13.32 -13.44
CA ILE A 91 10.94 -12.09 -13.77
C ILE A 91 12.14 -11.93 -12.82
N ILE A 92 11.98 -12.22 -11.53
CA ILE A 92 13.08 -12.18 -10.55
C ILE A 92 14.20 -13.14 -11.00
N GLU A 93 13.86 -14.37 -11.34
CA GLU A 93 14.82 -15.38 -11.81
C GLU A 93 15.50 -14.96 -13.13
N LYS A 94 14.72 -14.43 -14.09
CA LYS A 94 15.24 -13.93 -15.38
C LYS A 94 16.33 -12.88 -15.19
N HIS A 95 16.18 -12.01 -14.19
CA HIS A 95 17.11 -10.93 -13.89
C HIS A 95 18.18 -11.30 -12.86
N LYS A 96 18.33 -12.60 -12.55
CA LYS A 96 19.28 -13.15 -11.57
C LYS A 96 19.11 -12.53 -10.18
N GLY A 97 17.89 -12.14 -9.85
CA GLY A 97 17.53 -11.65 -8.54
C GLY A 97 17.14 -12.77 -7.59
N TYR A 98 16.94 -12.41 -6.32
CA TYR A 98 16.38 -13.31 -5.32
C TYR A 98 15.44 -12.56 -4.38
N VAL A 99 14.56 -13.30 -3.72
CA VAL A 99 13.66 -12.78 -2.70
C VAL A 99 14.36 -12.88 -1.35
N GLU A 100 14.65 -11.74 -0.74
CA GLU A 100 15.23 -11.66 0.60
C GLU A 100 14.16 -11.89 1.68
N ASN A 101 12.98 -11.30 1.47
CA ASN A 101 11.84 -11.49 2.36
C ASN A 101 10.53 -11.52 1.57
N SER A 102 9.59 -12.36 2.00
CA SER A 102 8.23 -12.42 1.45
C SER A 102 7.21 -12.61 2.56
N ASN A 103 6.25 -11.69 2.65
CA ASN A 103 5.12 -11.77 3.55
C ASN A 103 3.84 -11.81 2.71
N ILE A 104 3.11 -12.92 2.77
CA ILE A 104 1.86 -13.10 2.02
C ILE A 104 0.70 -13.28 3.00
N PHE A 105 -0.22 -12.33 2.97
CA PHE A 105 -1.39 -12.31 3.83
C PHE A 105 -2.54 -13.03 3.13
N HIS A 106 -2.71 -14.30 3.50
CA HIS A 106 -3.82 -15.12 3.05
C HIS A 106 -5.04 -14.84 3.92
N ASN A 107 -6.17 -14.57 3.29
CA ASN A 107 -7.43 -14.37 3.98
C ASN A 107 -8.26 -15.67 3.90
N ASN A 108 -8.36 -16.40 5.01
CA ASN A 108 -9.04 -17.70 5.10
C ASN A 108 -10.43 -17.63 5.77
N TYR A 109 -11.01 -16.44 5.94
CA TYR A 109 -12.33 -16.33 6.57
C TYR A 109 -13.45 -16.55 5.55
N TYR A 110 -14.34 -17.50 5.82
CA TYR A 110 -15.43 -17.98 4.95
C TYR A 110 -16.34 -16.88 4.35
N ASN A 111 -16.31 -15.64 4.86
CA ASN A 111 -17.11 -14.50 4.39
C ASN A 111 -16.29 -13.20 4.24
N SER A 112 -14.97 -13.26 4.14
CA SER A 112 -14.15 -12.05 4.07
C SER A 112 -13.87 -11.66 2.62
N THR A 113 -14.56 -10.61 2.14
CA THR A 113 -14.32 -9.91 0.86
C THR A 113 -13.00 -9.12 0.85
N ARG A 114 -12.08 -9.37 1.79
CA ARG A 114 -10.82 -8.64 1.85
C ARG A 114 -9.84 -9.16 0.80
N PRO A 115 -9.25 -8.27 0.00
CA PRO A 115 -8.29 -8.65 -1.02
C PRO A 115 -7.03 -9.27 -0.42
N LYS A 116 -6.41 -10.22 -1.14
CA LYS A 116 -5.09 -10.72 -0.80
C LYS A 116 -4.06 -9.60 -0.93
N TYR A 117 -3.06 -9.65 -0.05
CA TYR A 117 -2.00 -8.66 0.00
C TYR A 117 -0.67 -9.36 0.21
N SER A 118 0.39 -8.85 -0.40
CA SER A 118 1.75 -9.34 -0.18
C SER A 118 2.79 -8.26 -0.29
N GLU A 119 3.85 -8.44 0.48
CA GLU A 119 5.03 -7.60 0.52
C GLU A 119 6.25 -8.46 0.23
N TYR A 120 7.11 -7.96 -0.65
CA TYR A 120 8.37 -8.60 -1.00
C TYR A 120 9.50 -7.60 -0.87
N THR A 121 10.61 -8.07 -0.30
CA THR A 121 11.91 -7.41 -0.43
C THR A 121 12.73 -8.26 -1.39
N ILE A 122 13.01 -7.70 -2.56
CA ILE A 122 13.66 -8.38 -3.66
C ILE A 122 15.02 -7.74 -3.88
N ARG A 123 16.05 -8.56 -4.07
CA ARG A 123 17.41 -8.12 -4.36
C ARG A 123 17.73 -8.42 -5.82
N ILE A 124 18.03 -7.38 -6.60
CA ILE A 124 18.34 -7.47 -8.03
C ILE A 124 19.74 -6.93 -8.27
N PRO A 125 20.62 -7.63 -9.01
CA PRO A 125 21.91 -7.09 -9.41
C PRO A 125 21.77 -5.71 -10.07
N LYS A 126 22.60 -4.74 -9.68
CA LYS A 126 22.49 -3.34 -10.12
C LYS A 126 22.38 -3.16 -11.64
N GLU A 127 23.09 -4.01 -12.38
CA GLU A 127 23.13 -4.00 -13.86
C GLU A 127 21.79 -4.38 -14.49
N ASN A 128 20.99 -5.22 -13.81
CA ASN A 128 19.73 -5.74 -14.32
C ASN A 128 18.51 -4.97 -13.81
N LEU A 129 18.68 -4.06 -12.85
CA LEU A 129 17.57 -3.36 -12.17
C LEU A 129 16.64 -2.64 -13.16
N ASN A 130 17.20 -1.90 -14.11
CA ASN A 130 16.40 -1.13 -15.06
C ASN A 130 15.51 -2.03 -15.92
N GLN A 131 16.06 -3.14 -16.41
CA GLN A 131 15.29 -4.09 -17.21
C GLN A 131 14.27 -4.85 -16.35
N PHE A 132 14.60 -5.18 -15.11
CA PHE A 132 13.67 -5.76 -14.14
C PHE A 132 12.44 -4.87 -13.93
N VAL A 133 12.63 -3.57 -13.72
CA VAL A 133 11.52 -2.61 -13.51
C VAL A 133 10.64 -2.48 -14.77
N ILE A 134 11.24 -2.51 -15.96
CA ILE A 134 10.49 -2.48 -17.23
C ILE A 134 9.62 -3.73 -17.37
N ASP A 135 10.19 -4.92 -17.18
CA ASP A 135 9.45 -6.17 -17.28
C ASP A 135 8.35 -6.27 -16.19
N LEU A 136 8.62 -5.73 -15.00
CA LEU A 136 7.65 -5.68 -13.90
C LEU A 136 6.43 -4.79 -14.23
N LYS A 137 6.61 -3.73 -15.01
CA LYS A 137 5.50 -2.86 -15.47
C LYS A 137 4.50 -3.59 -16.36
N GLU A 138 4.90 -4.69 -16.99
CA GLU A 138 4.04 -5.43 -17.92
C GLU A 138 3.05 -6.39 -17.20
N ILE A 139 3.33 -6.78 -15.95
CA ILE A 139 2.56 -7.83 -15.27
C ILE A 139 1.37 -7.32 -14.44
N GLY A 140 1.23 -6.01 -14.25
CA GLY A 140 0.14 -5.43 -13.47
C GLY A 140 0.08 -3.91 -13.48
N ASN A 141 -0.87 -3.35 -12.74
CA ASN A 141 -1.11 -1.91 -12.71
C ASN A 141 -0.35 -1.28 -11.54
N ILE A 142 0.72 -0.54 -11.83
CA ILE A 142 1.49 0.19 -10.82
C ILE A 142 0.68 1.39 -10.34
N ILE A 143 0.47 1.48 -9.03
CA ILE A 143 -0.20 2.58 -8.35
C ILE A 143 0.79 3.69 -8.03
N SER A 144 1.98 3.29 -7.58
CA SER A 144 3.05 4.20 -7.18
C SER A 144 4.40 3.53 -7.38
N GLU A 145 5.35 4.34 -7.82
CA GLU A 145 6.75 3.97 -8.00
C GLU A 145 7.59 5.12 -7.44
N ASN A 146 8.51 4.78 -6.55
CA ASN A 146 9.48 5.71 -6.00
C ASN A 146 10.87 5.11 -6.11
N THR A 147 11.82 5.88 -6.64
CA THR A 147 13.23 5.48 -6.72
C THR A 147 14.05 6.39 -5.84
N SER A 148 14.79 5.81 -4.91
CA SER A 148 15.76 6.50 -4.06
C SER A 148 17.16 6.04 -4.42
N LYS A 149 18.07 6.99 -4.62
CA LYS A 149 19.49 6.76 -4.82
C LYS A 149 20.26 7.51 -3.75
N VAL A 150 21.13 6.81 -3.03
CA VAL A 150 21.95 7.39 -1.97
C VAL A 150 23.41 7.16 -2.30
N ASP A 151 24.16 8.24 -2.48
CA ASP A 151 25.61 8.21 -2.62
C ASP A 151 26.25 7.97 -1.25
N ILE A 152 26.90 6.82 -1.09
CA ILE A 152 27.62 6.44 0.12
C ILE A 152 29.14 6.44 -0.09
N THR A 153 29.64 6.98 -1.19
CA THR A 153 31.08 6.95 -1.55
C THR A 153 31.95 7.52 -0.44
N LYS A 154 31.55 8.64 0.16
CA LYS A 154 32.27 9.24 1.28
C LYS A 154 32.26 8.33 2.52
N GLN A 155 31.08 7.85 2.90
CA GLN A 155 30.92 6.97 4.06
C GLN A 155 31.73 5.68 3.92
N TYR A 156 31.73 5.09 2.72
CA TYR A 156 32.49 3.90 2.40
C TYR A 156 34.00 4.15 2.54
N LYS A 157 34.53 5.20 1.90
CA LYS A 157 35.96 5.56 1.97
C LYS A 157 36.40 5.92 3.38
N ASP A 158 35.54 6.57 4.17
CA ASP A 158 35.81 6.88 5.57
C ASP A 158 35.90 5.59 6.43
N THR A 159 34.98 4.65 6.26
CA THR A 159 35.00 3.33 6.94
C THR A 159 36.25 2.52 6.57
N GLU A 160 36.58 2.45 5.28
CA GLU A 160 37.77 1.75 4.79
C GLU A 160 39.05 2.37 5.35
N SER A 161 39.13 3.71 5.37
CA SER A 161 40.28 4.41 5.93
C SER A 161 40.46 4.13 7.42
N ARG A 162 39.36 4.06 8.19
CA ARG A 162 39.40 3.70 9.62
C ARG A 162 39.87 2.26 9.83
N LEU A 163 39.36 1.32 9.03
CA LEU A 163 39.79 -0.08 9.07
C LEU A 163 41.31 -0.19 8.87
N LYS A 164 41.84 0.49 7.85
CA LYS A 164 43.28 0.52 7.57
C LYS A 164 44.12 1.11 8.71
N VAL A 165 43.62 2.16 9.37
CA VAL A 165 44.29 2.73 10.55
C VAL A 165 44.34 1.72 11.70
N LEU A 166 43.25 0.96 11.92
CA LEU A 166 43.20 -0.07 12.95
C LEU A 166 44.11 -1.26 12.64
N GLU A 167 44.23 -1.68 11.39
CA GLU A 167 45.20 -2.72 10.96
C GLU A 167 46.65 -2.31 11.26
N ILE A 168 46.99 -1.05 10.98
CA ILE A 168 48.32 -0.53 11.31
C ILE A 168 48.52 -0.49 12.84
N LYS A 169 47.48 -0.10 13.59
CA LYS A 169 47.53 -0.04 15.06
C LYS A 169 47.69 -1.44 15.67
N GLU A 170 46.96 -2.42 15.17
CA GLU A 170 47.08 -3.84 15.56
C GLU A 170 48.51 -4.33 15.35
N GLY A 171 49.09 -4.13 14.16
CA GLY A 171 50.47 -4.53 13.88
C GLY A 171 51.47 -3.90 14.85
N ARG A 172 51.28 -2.62 15.19
CA ARG A 172 52.11 -1.93 16.20
C ARG A 172 51.95 -2.52 17.61
N ILE A 173 50.72 -2.85 18.03
CA ILE A 173 50.49 -3.47 19.34
C ILE A 173 51.10 -4.86 19.40
N LEU A 174 50.97 -5.67 18.35
CA LEU A 174 51.62 -6.98 18.26
C LEU A 174 53.14 -6.87 18.35
N ASP A 175 53.74 -5.84 17.73
CA ASP A 175 55.18 -5.60 17.83
C ASP A 175 55.62 -5.08 19.21
N LEU A 176 54.75 -4.35 19.93
CA LEU A 176 54.99 -3.96 21.32
C LEU A 176 54.85 -5.17 22.27
N LEU A 177 53.85 -6.03 22.07
CA LEU A 177 53.66 -7.27 22.83
C LEU A 177 54.89 -8.18 22.77
N LYS A 178 55.52 -8.32 21.60
CA LYS A 178 56.77 -9.08 21.44
C LYS A 178 57.94 -8.54 22.27
N LYS A 179 57.90 -7.27 22.66
CA LYS A 179 58.96 -6.58 23.41
C LYS A 179 58.58 -6.34 24.88
N ALA A 180 57.35 -6.63 25.28
CA ALA A 180 56.86 -6.36 26.62
C ALA A 180 57.41 -7.41 27.60
N GLU A 181 58.05 -6.95 28.66
CA GLU A 181 58.63 -7.82 29.70
C GLU A 181 57.80 -7.81 30.99
N LYS A 182 57.02 -6.75 31.22
CA LYS A 182 56.18 -6.60 32.41
C LYS A 182 54.80 -7.17 32.17
N MET A 183 54.30 -7.93 33.14
CA MET A 183 52.96 -8.54 33.06
C MET A 183 51.86 -7.48 32.93
N GLU A 184 52.00 -6.35 33.65
CA GLU A 184 51.03 -5.26 33.61
C GLU A 184 50.94 -4.63 32.20
N ASP A 185 52.07 -4.47 31.52
CA ASP A 185 52.13 -3.94 30.16
C ASP A 185 51.52 -4.93 29.15
N ILE A 186 51.75 -6.24 29.34
CA ILE A 186 51.16 -7.30 28.51
C ILE A 186 49.64 -7.27 28.63
N ILE A 187 49.10 -7.28 29.86
CA ILE A 187 47.65 -7.26 30.09
C ILE A 187 47.02 -6.02 29.45
N ALA A 188 47.63 -4.84 29.65
CA ALA A 188 47.12 -3.60 29.05
C ALA A 188 47.14 -3.61 27.52
N LEU A 189 48.17 -4.19 26.90
CA LEU A 189 48.27 -4.31 25.45
C LEU A 189 47.29 -5.35 24.87
N GLU A 190 47.06 -6.47 25.56
CA GLU A 190 46.06 -7.48 25.19
C GLU A 190 44.63 -6.91 25.25
N ASP A 191 44.31 -6.15 26.30
CA ASP A 191 43.01 -5.46 26.40
C ASP A 191 42.81 -4.49 25.23
N GLN A 192 43.85 -3.73 24.86
CA GLN A 192 43.80 -2.84 23.71
C GLN A 192 43.69 -3.61 22.39
N LEU A 193 44.38 -4.74 22.25
CA LEU A 193 44.32 -5.60 21.07
C LEU A 193 42.91 -6.16 20.88
N SER A 194 42.30 -6.68 21.94
CA SER A 194 40.92 -7.19 21.94
C SER A 194 39.92 -6.14 21.45
N ASN A 195 40.04 -4.90 21.95
CA ASN A 195 39.19 -3.78 21.51
C ASN A 195 39.38 -3.47 20.01
N ILE A 196 40.62 -3.50 19.52
CA ILE A 196 40.91 -3.25 18.09
C ILE A 196 40.32 -4.35 17.22
N ILE A 197 40.46 -5.62 17.61
CA ILE A 197 39.90 -6.75 16.86
C ILE A 197 38.38 -6.58 16.72
N TYR A 198 37.68 -6.30 17.83
CA TYR A 198 36.24 -6.06 17.80
C TYR A 198 35.86 -4.88 16.90
N GLU A 199 36.60 -3.77 16.96
CA GLU A 199 36.33 -2.60 16.10
C GLU A 199 36.57 -2.92 14.62
N LYS A 200 37.65 -3.64 14.29
CA LYS A 200 37.94 -4.10 12.93
C LYS A 200 36.84 -5.02 12.39
N GLU A 201 36.40 -6.00 13.17
CA GLU A 201 35.33 -6.92 12.77
C GLU A 201 34.04 -6.16 12.44
N ASN A 202 33.66 -5.19 13.29
CA ASN A 202 32.48 -4.36 13.04
C ASN A 202 32.61 -3.51 11.78
N LEU A 203 33.76 -2.84 11.56
CA LEU A 203 33.97 -2.05 10.36
C LEU A 203 33.99 -2.93 9.10
N THR A 204 34.58 -4.12 9.18
CA THR A 204 34.59 -5.09 8.07
C THR A 204 33.18 -5.54 7.74
N ALA A 205 32.36 -5.88 8.73
CA ALA A 205 30.96 -6.24 8.53
C ALA A 205 30.16 -5.09 7.89
N ASN A 206 30.42 -3.85 8.31
CA ASN A 206 29.80 -2.67 7.70
C ASN A 206 30.19 -2.48 6.23
N ILE A 207 31.44 -2.73 5.86
CA ILE A 207 31.89 -2.66 4.46
C ILE A 207 31.16 -3.72 3.63
N ILE A 208 31.09 -4.96 4.11
CA ILE A 208 30.41 -6.06 3.43
C ILE A 208 28.92 -5.73 3.20
N ASP A 209 28.23 -5.16 4.20
CA ASP A 209 26.83 -4.73 4.07
C ASP A 209 26.66 -3.57 3.05
N MET A 210 27.59 -2.61 3.04
CA MET A 210 27.57 -1.53 2.04
C MET A 210 27.79 -2.07 0.63
N ASP A 211 28.73 -3.01 0.45
CA ASP A 211 29.01 -3.62 -0.85
C ASP A 211 27.81 -4.43 -1.36
N ASP A 212 27.17 -5.23 -0.50
CA ASP A 212 25.94 -5.95 -0.87
C ASP A 212 24.84 -4.99 -1.36
N LYS A 213 24.63 -3.87 -0.66
CA LYS A 213 23.62 -2.85 -1.04
C LYS A 213 23.98 -2.04 -2.29
N VAL A 214 25.26 -1.99 -2.66
CA VAL A 214 25.73 -1.33 -3.89
C VAL A 214 25.63 -2.28 -5.07
N ASP A 215 25.99 -3.55 -4.88
CA ASP A 215 25.97 -4.56 -5.94
C ASP A 215 24.57 -5.11 -6.22
N TYR A 216 23.72 -5.19 -5.19
CA TYR A 216 22.31 -5.55 -5.28
C TYR A 216 21.42 -4.39 -4.88
N SER A 217 20.62 -3.93 -5.84
CA SER A 217 19.58 -2.95 -5.59
C SER A 217 18.37 -3.59 -4.90
N THR A 218 17.76 -2.85 -3.99
CA THR A 218 16.61 -3.32 -3.20
C THR A 218 15.31 -2.88 -3.84
N VAL A 219 14.45 -3.82 -4.18
CA VAL A 219 13.09 -3.55 -4.63
C VAL A 219 12.10 -3.96 -3.54
N GLN A 220 11.44 -2.97 -2.96
CA GLN A 220 10.30 -3.15 -2.07
C GLN A 220 9.05 -3.21 -2.93
N PHE A 221 8.48 -4.40 -3.07
CA PHE A 221 7.32 -4.64 -3.92
C PHE A 221 6.10 -4.99 -3.09
N GLN A 222 5.02 -4.24 -3.28
CA GLN A 222 3.73 -4.49 -2.67
C GLN A 222 2.73 -4.88 -3.75
N LEU A 223 2.00 -5.97 -3.53
CA LEU A 223 0.95 -6.43 -4.42
C LEU A 223 -0.36 -6.55 -3.66
N GLU A 224 -1.37 -5.82 -4.14
CA GLU A 224 -2.73 -5.83 -3.63
C GLU A 224 -3.67 -6.41 -4.69
N GLU A 225 -4.47 -7.40 -4.30
CA GLU A 225 -5.58 -7.87 -5.13
C GLU A 225 -6.71 -6.84 -5.11
N VAL A 226 -7.35 -6.55 -6.24
CA VAL A 226 -8.54 -5.67 -6.25
C VAL A 226 -9.54 -6.16 -7.27
N ALA A 227 -10.84 -6.08 -6.93
CA ALA A 227 -11.91 -6.38 -7.89
C ALA A 227 -11.88 -5.43 -9.11
N LYS A 228 -11.36 -4.21 -8.92
CA LYS A 228 -11.23 -3.19 -9.97
C LYS A 228 -9.94 -2.40 -9.77
N LEU A 229 -9.12 -2.35 -10.81
CA LEU A 229 -7.87 -1.57 -10.84
C LEU A 229 -8.18 -0.07 -10.78
N ILE A 230 -7.46 0.66 -9.92
CA ILE A 230 -7.47 2.12 -9.93
C ILE A 230 -6.56 2.56 -11.08
N PRO A 231 -7.04 3.36 -12.06
CA PRO A 231 -6.19 3.85 -13.14
C PRO A 231 -5.00 4.63 -12.55
N SER A 232 -3.78 4.25 -12.93
CA SER A 232 -2.53 4.89 -12.49
C SER A 232 -2.36 6.30 -13.05
N GLU A 233 -3.03 6.61 -14.16
CA GLU A 233 -3.14 7.96 -14.69
C GLU A 233 -4.48 8.60 -14.34
N ASN A 234 -4.45 9.87 -13.95
CA ASN A 234 -5.60 10.78 -13.89
C ASN A 234 -6.16 11.03 -15.30
N ILE A 235 -6.59 9.98 -15.99
CA ILE A 235 -7.44 10.11 -17.16
C ILE A 235 -8.74 10.70 -16.61
N LYS A 236 -8.98 11.99 -16.90
CA LYS A 236 -10.27 12.64 -16.67
C LYS A 236 -11.34 11.78 -17.35
N THR A 237 -11.91 10.84 -16.60
CA THR A 237 -12.92 9.95 -17.14
C THR A 237 -14.11 10.82 -17.54
N PRO A 238 -14.52 10.83 -18.82
CA PRO A 238 -15.65 11.62 -19.27
C PRO A 238 -16.88 11.29 -18.41
N PHE A 239 -17.71 12.29 -18.11
CA PHE A 239 -18.91 12.15 -17.30
C PHE A 239 -19.79 10.94 -17.73
N TRP A 240 -19.89 10.71 -19.04
CA TRP A 240 -20.59 9.56 -19.62
C TRP A 240 -19.97 8.19 -19.29
N THR A 241 -18.64 8.11 -19.15
CA THR A 241 -17.94 6.89 -18.71
C THR A 241 -18.15 6.64 -17.22
N LYS A 242 -18.26 7.70 -16.41
CA LYS A 242 -18.63 7.59 -14.98
C LYS A 242 -20.05 7.06 -14.82
N ILE A 243 -21.01 7.54 -15.61
CA ILE A 243 -22.40 7.03 -15.60
C ILE A 243 -22.46 5.57 -16.07
N ARG A 244 -21.78 5.21 -17.16
CA ARG A 244 -21.77 3.82 -17.64
C ARG A 244 -21.12 2.86 -16.64
N ASN A 245 -20.05 3.30 -15.97
CA ASN A 245 -19.42 2.54 -14.90
C ASN A 245 -20.30 2.48 -13.63
N ALA A 246 -21.01 3.55 -13.29
CA ALA A 246 -21.97 3.57 -12.19
C ALA A 246 -23.13 2.59 -12.47
N PHE A 247 -23.62 2.51 -13.70
CA PHE A 247 -24.69 1.57 -14.08
C PHE A 247 -24.20 0.11 -14.04
N LYS A 248 -22.98 -0.17 -14.53
CA LYS A 248 -22.36 -1.50 -14.39
C LYS A 248 -22.12 -1.88 -12.93
N ASN A 249 -21.63 -0.96 -12.11
CA ASN A 249 -21.43 -1.20 -10.68
C ASN A 249 -22.78 -1.40 -9.97
N SER A 250 -23.81 -0.63 -10.32
CA SER A 250 -25.16 -0.78 -9.77
C SER A 250 -25.77 -2.14 -10.10
N MET A 251 -25.44 -2.73 -11.25
CA MET A 251 -25.87 -4.08 -11.60
C MET A 251 -25.17 -5.16 -10.77
N TYR A 252 -23.91 -4.94 -10.36
CA TYR A 252 -23.16 -5.83 -9.48
C TYR A 252 -23.71 -5.80 -8.04
N PHE A 253 -24.09 -4.62 -7.55
CA PHE A 253 -24.83 -4.48 -6.29
C PHE A 253 -26.21 -5.15 -6.37
N PHE A 254 -26.89 -5.08 -7.52
CA PHE A 254 -28.19 -5.74 -7.70
C PHE A 254 -28.10 -7.28 -7.59
N THR A 255 -27.04 -7.89 -8.14
CA THR A 255 -26.83 -9.34 -8.03
C THR A 255 -26.48 -9.79 -6.62
N ASP A 256 -25.66 -9.03 -5.90
CA ASP A 256 -25.31 -9.31 -4.49
C ASP A 256 -26.51 -9.14 -3.54
N ASN A 257 -27.42 -8.22 -3.86
CA ASN A 257 -28.66 -8.03 -3.11
C ASN A 257 -29.72 -9.11 -3.39
N ILE A 258 -29.69 -9.80 -4.53
CA ILE A 258 -30.61 -10.93 -4.80
C ILE A 258 -30.32 -12.10 -3.85
N GLU A 259 -29.06 -12.39 -3.57
CA GLU A 259 -28.67 -13.42 -2.60
C GLU A 259 -29.22 -13.08 -1.21
N ASN A 260 -29.01 -11.84 -0.77
CA ASN A 260 -29.56 -11.34 0.49
C ASN A 260 -31.09 -11.31 0.52
N LEU A 261 -31.76 -11.07 -0.60
CA LEU A 261 -33.22 -11.13 -0.73
C LEU A 261 -33.72 -12.57 -0.56
N ILE A 262 -33.07 -13.55 -1.19
CA ILE A 262 -33.43 -14.98 -1.05
C ILE A 262 -33.26 -15.43 0.41
N ILE A 263 -32.14 -15.07 1.05
CA ILE A 263 -31.89 -15.36 2.47
C ILE A 263 -32.95 -14.69 3.35
N SER A 264 -33.30 -13.44 3.07
CA SER A 264 -34.36 -12.71 3.78
C SER A 264 -35.73 -13.42 3.65
N PHE A 265 -36.09 -13.89 2.45
CA PHE A 265 -37.31 -14.67 2.24
C PHE A 265 -37.34 -15.97 3.07
N ILE A 266 -36.20 -16.66 3.21
CA ILE A 266 -36.08 -17.84 4.09
C ILE A 266 -36.34 -17.46 5.56
N TYR A 267 -35.76 -16.36 6.04
CA TYR A 267 -35.95 -15.90 7.42
C TYR A 267 -37.39 -15.45 7.71
N PHE A 268 -38.09 -14.88 6.74
CA PHE A 268 -39.48 -14.43 6.90
C PHE A 268 -40.52 -15.56 6.72
N LEU A 269 -40.15 -16.70 6.13
CA LEU A 269 -41.02 -17.86 5.92
C LEU A 269 -41.72 -18.37 7.20
N PRO A 270 -41.03 -18.55 8.36
CA PRO A 270 -41.69 -18.98 9.60
C PRO A 270 -42.72 -17.95 10.11
N TYR A 271 -42.43 -16.65 10.00
CA TYR A 271 -43.37 -15.59 10.38
C TYR A 271 -44.57 -15.55 9.43
N GLY A 272 -44.34 -15.74 8.13
CA GLY A 272 -45.38 -15.84 7.12
C GLY A 272 -46.34 -17.00 7.37
N LEU A 273 -45.82 -18.16 7.77
CA LEU A 273 -46.64 -19.32 8.17
C LEU A 273 -47.54 -19.00 9.37
N ILE A 274 -47.00 -18.36 10.42
CA ILE A 274 -47.77 -17.98 11.61
C ILE A 274 -48.89 -16.99 11.26
N ILE A 275 -48.58 -15.96 10.47
CA ILE A 275 -49.57 -14.97 10.01
C ILE A 275 -50.63 -15.66 9.13
N GLY A 276 -50.23 -16.55 8.22
CA GLY A 276 -51.14 -17.31 7.37
C GLY A 276 -52.12 -18.18 8.17
N VAL A 277 -51.64 -18.88 9.20
CA VAL A 277 -52.48 -19.68 10.11
C VAL A 277 -53.44 -18.77 10.90
N LEU A 278 -52.97 -17.64 11.41
CA LEU A 278 -53.82 -16.67 12.13
C LEU A 278 -54.93 -16.12 11.24
N VAL A 279 -54.62 -15.71 10.02
CA VAL A 279 -55.61 -15.21 9.05
C VAL A 279 -56.61 -16.31 8.68
N TYR A 280 -56.15 -17.55 8.47
CA TYR A 280 -57.02 -18.69 8.19
C TYR A 280 -57.99 -18.98 9.35
N LEU A 281 -57.50 -18.97 10.59
CA LEU A 281 -58.34 -19.17 11.79
C LEU A 281 -59.38 -18.05 11.92
N VAL A 282 -58.97 -16.79 11.81
CA VAL A 282 -59.90 -15.63 11.87
C VAL A 282 -60.95 -15.72 10.76
N TRP A 283 -60.56 -16.07 9.54
CA TRP A 283 -61.48 -16.26 8.42
C TRP A 283 -62.50 -17.38 8.70
N ARG A 284 -62.03 -18.52 9.23
CA ARG A 284 -62.89 -19.65 9.61
C ARG A 284 -63.88 -19.27 10.72
N PHE A 285 -63.46 -18.51 11.72
CA PHE A 285 -64.32 -18.02 12.80
C PHE A 285 -65.40 -17.06 12.29
N ILE A 286 -65.04 -16.13 11.40
CA ILE A 286 -66.01 -15.18 10.80
C ILE A 286 -67.03 -15.91 9.92
N LYS A 287 -66.59 -16.94 9.16
CA LYS A 287 -67.48 -17.71 8.28
C LYS A 287 -68.46 -18.58 9.08
N LYS A 288 -68.03 -19.14 10.21
CA LYS A 288 -68.89 -19.92 11.12
C LYS A 288 -69.97 -19.05 11.78
N LYS A 289 -69.66 -17.80 12.12
CA LYS A 289 -70.64 -16.86 12.71
C LYS A 289 -71.70 -16.37 11.72
N ARG A 290 -71.41 -16.37 10.41
CA ARG A 290 -72.34 -15.91 9.36
C ARG A 290 -73.38 -16.95 8.93
N ASN A 291 -73.21 -18.22 9.28
CA ASN A 291 -74.16 -19.29 8.97
C ASN A 291 -75.17 -19.56 10.10
N ASN A 292 -75.05 -18.88 11.26
CA ASN A 292 -75.93 -19.04 12.42
C ASN A 292 -76.83 -17.81 12.67
N ILE A 293 -77.09 -17.00 11.65
CA ILE A 293 -78.08 -15.92 11.75
C ILE A 293 -79.38 -16.49 11.17
N PRO A 294 -80.41 -16.81 11.98
CA PRO A 294 -81.70 -17.21 11.46
C PRO A 294 -82.25 -16.10 10.58
N LYS A 295 -82.77 -16.47 9.40
CA LYS A 295 -83.50 -15.55 8.54
C LYS A 295 -84.86 -15.30 9.20
N GLU A 296 -85.06 -14.10 9.70
CA GLU A 296 -86.37 -13.46 9.81
C GLU A 296 -86.35 -12.18 8.97
#